data_AF-A0A359MAX6-F1
#
_entry.id   AF-A0A359MAX6-F1
#
_cell.length_a   1.000
_cell.length_b   1.000
_cell.length_c   1.000
_cell.angle_alpha   90.00
_cell.angle_beta   90.00
_cell.angle_gamma   90.00
#
_symmetry.space_group_name_H-M   'P 1'
#
loop_
_entity.id
_entity.type
_entity.pdbx_description
1 polymer ?
#
loop_
_entity_poly.entity_id
_entity_poly.type
_entity_poly.pdbx_seq_one_letter_code
_entity_poly.pdbx_strand_id
1 'polypeptide(L)' 'MIRKIKIGDETRYFRTITSEDVRKFGELSGDMNKAHFDPEFAKTTVFKTPIVHGMLVGSLF' A
#
# COMPACT_ATOMS: atom_id res chain seq x y z
N MET A 1 15.57 -29.88 1.53
CA MET A 1 16.48 -29.03 2.32
C MET A 1 16.19 -27.57 2.00
N ILE A 2 15.95 -26.73 2.99
CA ILE A 2 15.76 -25.29 2.81
C ILE A 2 17.15 -24.65 2.59
N ARG A 3 17.29 -23.86 1.52
CA ARG A 3 18.53 -23.14 1.20
C ARG A 3 18.86 -22.15 2.33
N LYS A 4 20.12 -22.11 2.79
CA LYS A 4 20.60 -21.07 3.73
C LYS A 4 20.73 -19.73 3.00
N ILE A 5 20.16 -18.67 3.58
CA ILE A 5 20.31 -17.28 3.12
C ILE A 5 21.75 -16.81 3.38
N LYS A 6 22.33 -16.06 2.45
CA LYS A 6 23.67 -15.48 2.54
C LYS A 6 23.65 -13.96 2.39
N ILE A 7 24.69 -13.28 2.87
CA ILE A 7 24.89 -11.84 2.63
C ILE A 7 24.96 -11.61 1.11
N GLY A 8 24.17 -10.65 0.63
CA GLY A 8 24.01 -10.37 -0.81
C GLY A 8 22.86 -11.11 -1.48
N ASP A 9 22.12 -11.98 -0.76
CA ASP A 9 20.89 -12.55 -1.29
C ASP A 9 19.81 -11.47 -1.43
N GLU A 10 19.26 -11.33 -2.62
CA GLU A 10 18.17 -10.41 -2.93
C GLU A 10 16.94 -11.18 -3.45
N THR A 11 15.76 -10.66 -3.17
CA THR A 11 14.51 -11.04 -3.85
C THR A 11 13.73 -9.79 -4.21
N ARG A 12 12.92 -9.88 -5.27
CA ARG A 12 12.02 -8.80 -5.70
C ARG A 12 10.62 -9.36 -5.86
N TYR A 13 9.64 -8.61 -5.37
CA TYR A 13 8.23 -8.89 -5.52
C TYR A 13 7.54 -7.69 -6.18
N PHE A 14 6.70 -7.96 -7.17
CA PHE A 14 5.96 -6.94 -7.89
C PHE A 14 4.47 -7.25 -7.80
N ARG A 15 3.69 -6.24 -7.43
CA ARG A 15 2.23 -6.33 -7.36
C ARG A 15 1.63 -4.99 -7.72
N THR A 16 0.62 -5.00 -8.57
CA THR A 16 -0.24 -3.84 -8.80
C THR A 16 -1.26 -3.74 -7.68
N ILE A 17 -1.29 -2.61 -6.97
CA ILE A 17 -2.30 -2.32 -5.96
C ILE A 17 -3.47 -1.60 -6.65
N THR A 18 -4.67 -2.15 -6.48
CA THR A 18 -5.91 -1.60 -7.05
C THR A 18 -6.66 -0.75 -6.03
N SER A 19 -7.63 0.04 -6.50
CA SER A 19 -8.54 0.77 -5.61
C SER A 19 -9.35 -0.16 -4.69
N GLU A 20 -9.62 -1.40 -5.11
CA GLU A 20 -10.28 -2.40 -4.29
C GLU A 20 -9.40 -2.86 -3.12
N ASP A 21 -8.09 -3.02 -3.35
CA ASP A 21 -7.15 -3.34 -2.27
C ASP A 21 -7.11 -2.25 -1.21
N VAL A 22 -7.08 -0.98 -1.65
CA VAL A 22 -7.11 0.20 -0.78
C VAL A 22 -8.41 0.22 0.04
N ARG A 23 -9.57 -0.05 -0.59
CA ARG A 23 -10.86 -0.16 0.10
C ARG A 23 -10.86 -1.27 1.15
N LYS A 24 -10.44 -2.48 0.78
CA LYS A 24 -10.39 -3.64 1.69
C LYS A 24 -9.46 -3.38 2.87
N PHE A 25 -8.30 -2.75 2.63
CA PHE A 25 -7.38 -2.41 3.71
C PHE A 25 -7.97 -1.36 4.66
N GLY A 26 -8.64 -0.33 4.14
CA GLY A 26 -9.37 0.65 4.96
C GLY A 26 -10.45 -0.01 5.84
N GLU A 27 -11.24 -0.91 5.26
CA GLU A 27 -12.27 -1.67 5.99
C GLU A 27 -11.68 -2.58 7.08
N LEU A 28 -10.56 -3.23 6.80
CA LEU A 28 -9.90 -4.13 7.74
C LEU A 28 -9.19 -3.38 8.88
N SER A 29 -8.49 -2.31 8.55
CA SER A 29 -7.66 -1.55 9.51
C SER A 29 -8.44 -0.48 10.27
N GLY A 30 -9.60 -0.06 9.74
CA GLY A 30 -10.32 1.13 10.20
C GLY A 30 -9.71 2.46 9.70
N ASP A 31 -8.62 2.43 8.94
CA ASP A 31 -8.03 3.64 8.36
C ASP A 31 -8.82 4.11 7.13
N MET A 32 -9.82 4.94 7.41
CA MET A 32 -10.69 5.57 6.43
C MET A 32 -10.26 7.00 6.07
N ASN A 33 -8.96 7.31 6.19
CA ASN A 33 -8.45 8.64 5.85
C ASN A 33 -8.80 9.01 4.39
N LYS A 34 -9.43 10.19 4.22
CA LYS A 34 -9.89 10.69 2.91
C LYS A 34 -8.79 10.78 1.87
N ALA A 35 -7.52 10.91 2.29
CA ALA A 35 -6.36 10.87 1.40
C ALA A 35 -6.29 9.59 0.54
N HIS A 36 -6.93 8.50 0.97
CA HIS A 36 -6.93 7.22 0.26
C HIS A 36 -8.14 7.01 -0.66
N PHE A 37 -9.21 7.78 -0.49
CA PHE A 37 -10.52 7.47 -1.08
C PHE A 37 -11.20 8.62 -1.81
N ASP A 38 -10.93 9.86 -1.43
CA ASP A 38 -11.68 11.03 -1.86
C ASP A 38 -10.83 11.89 -2.82
N PRO A 39 -11.14 11.90 -4.14
CA PRO A 39 -10.40 12.69 -5.11
C PRO A 39 -10.48 14.20 -4.85
N GLU A 40 -11.61 14.72 -4.35
CA GLU A 40 -11.77 16.16 -4.10
C GLU A 40 -10.94 16.59 -2.89
N PHE A 41 -10.95 15.78 -1.83
CA PHE A 41 -10.06 16.01 -0.70
C PHE A 41 -8.59 15.92 -1.14
N ALA A 42 -8.23 14.89 -1.92
CA ALA A 42 -6.85 14.67 -2.33
C ALA A 42 -6.26 15.83 -3.16
N LYS A 43 -7.07 16.52 -3.98
CA LYS A 43 -6.65 17.74 -4.72
C LYS A 43 -6.11 18.84 -3.80
N THR A 44 -6.62 18.94 -2.58
CA THR A 44 -6.17 19.93 -1.58
C THR A 44 -4.82 19.57 -0.96
N THR A 45 -4.41 18.30 -1.05
CA THR A 45 -3.14 17.80 -0.52
C THR A 45 -1.99 18.01 -1.51
N VAL A 46 -0.76 17.69 -1.10
CA VAL A 46 0.41 17.66 -2.00
C VAL A 46 0.35 16.53 -3.03
N PHE A 47 -0.42 15.46 -2.76
CA PHE A 47 -0.50 14.29 -3.62
C PHE A 47 -1.42 14.47 -4.83
N LYS A 48 -2.36 15.41 -4.76
CA LYS A 48 -3.32 15.79 -5.82
C LYS A 48 -4.32 14.71 -6.26
N THR A 49 -4.04 13.44 -6.00
CA THR A 49 -4.92 12.30 -6.23
C THR A 49 -4.86 11.36 -5.02
N PRO A 50 -5.86 10.48 -4.84
CA PRO A 50 -5.80 9.49 -3.78
C PRO A 50 -4.55 8.61 -3.88
N ILE A 51 -3.97 8.24 -2.74
CA ILE A 51 -2.78 7.40 -2.64
C ILE A 51 -3.07 6.15 -1.81
N VAL A 52 -2.26 5.11 -1.98
CA VAL A 52 -2.36 3.87 -1.20
C VAL A 52 -1.95 4.11 0.25
N HIS A 53 -2.53 3.37 1.21
CA HIS A 53 -2.07 3.36 2.60
C HIS A 53 -0.61 2.93 2.69
N GLY A 54 0.20 3.66 3.47
CA GLY A 54 1.60 3.29 3.69
C GLY A 54 1.73 1.89 4.30
N MET A 55 0.86 1.53 5.24
CA MET A 55 0.88 0.21 5.87
C MET A 55 0.39 -0.92 4.96
N LEU A 56 -0.44 -0.65 3.95
CA LEU A 56 -0.78 -1.64 2.93
C LEU A 56 0.44 -1.99 2.06
N VAL A 57 1.26 -1.00 1.72
CA VAL A 57 2.53 -1.26 1.02
C VAL A 57 3.51 -1.96 1.95
N GLY A 58 3.58 -1.51 3.22
CA GLY A 58 4.45 -2.09 4.25
C GLY A 58 4.14 -3.54 4.58
N SER A 59 2.89 -4.00 4.44
CA SER A 59 2.50 -5.38 4.73
C SER A 59 2.89 -6.39 3.64
N LEU A 60 3.51 -5.96 2.55
CA LEU A 60 3.96 -6.87 1.48
C LEU A 60 5.29 -7.58 1.82
N PHE A 61 5.94 -7.23 2.92
CA PHE A 61 7.23 -7.76 3.35
C PHE A 61 7.30 -8.02 4.86
#